data_AF-R6SIT8-F1
#
_entry.id   AF-R6SIT8-F1
#
_cell.length_a   1.000
_cell.length_b   1.000
_cell.length_c   1.000
_cell.angle_alpha   90.00
_cell.angle_beta   90.00
_cell.angle_gamma   90.00
#
_symmetry.space_group_name_H-M   'P 1'
#
loop_
_entity.id
_entity.type
_entity.pdbx_description
1 polymer ?
#
loop_
_entity_poly.entity_id
_entity_poly.type
_entity_poly.pdbx_seq_one_letter_code
_entity_poly.pdbx_strand_id
1 'polypeptide(L)'
;MDIPLWLQIIIQIGLIALNAVFACAEIAVIEAKGPKLDKLADDGNKRAKKLKRLSDNPAKFLATIQVAITLAGFLGSAFAAEGFSGMIVDALDGKVALSRAALNTLSVIVITIVLSFVTLVFGELVPKRIAMRKAESVALKLTGTIRFISVIFAPLVWLLTVSTNGVLRLLRINPHEEDEKMSEDDIRMLADAGSEKGVIDEETNEIIQNVFEFDDITVGEIATHRTELKVLYLEDSDEEWFRTVRDDVHTYYPVCDEDIDHIVGMLDEEVYLRLDDRSRENVMKQAVIAPHYVTQVMKTDALFREMKREHSNIAIVIDEYGGTYGLVTMNDLIQQIIGEFDTEETEADAVPSGDGYLIAGSAEREKIDELFDVETGTDSATVSGWVMEQLEKIPEEGDEVISEGVKLKVTKADDKRVLEVYVEKLPQDEEDAEEERESRKQRKAELKES
;
A
#
# COMPACT_ATOMS: atom_id res chain seq x y z
N MET A 1 -17.19 -49.73 -43.57
CA MET A 1 -17.84 -48.89 -44.60
C MET A 1 -17.00 -47.64 -44.62
N ASP A 2 -16.09 -47.50 -45.58
CA ASP A 2 -15.08 -46.45 -45.54
C ASP A 2 -15.74 -45.09 -45.70
N ILE A 3 -15.53 -44.22 -44.73
CA ILE A 3 -16.05 -42.85 -44.74
C ILE A 3 -15.38 -42.12 -45.92
N PRO A 4 -16.14 -41.51 -46.85
CA PRO A 4 -15.55 -40.76 -47.95
C PRO A 4 -14.61 -39.66 -47.45
N LEU A 5 -13.47 -39.45 -48.11
CA LEU A 5 -12.47 -38.44 -47.74
C LEU A 5 -13.08 -37.04 -47.54
N TRP A 6 -13.99 -36.62 -48.40
CA TRP A 6 -14.65 -35.31 -48.27
C TRP A 6 -15.44 -35.19 -46.96
N LEU A 7 -16.05 -36.29 -46.50
CA LEU A 7 -16.78 -36.34 -45.24
C LEU A 7 -15.82 -36.35 -44.04
N GLN A 8 -14.67 -37.03 -44.15
CA GLN A 8 -13.62 -36.96 -43.13
C GLN A 8 -13.08 -35.54 -42.96
N ILE A 9 -12.82 -34.83 -44.06
CA ILE A 9 -12.39 -33.42 -44.01
C ILE A 9 -13.46 -32.54 -43.34
N ILE A 10 -14.73 -32.72 -43.69
CA ILE A 10 -15.83 -31.94 -43.08
C ILE A 10 -15.92 -32.20 -41.57
N ILE A 11 -15.81 -33.46 -41.15
CA ILE A 11 -15.81 -33.82 -39.72
C ILE A 11 -14.63 -33.16 -39.01
N GLN A 12 -13.42 -33.21 -39.60
CA GLN A 12 -12.23 -32.59 -39.02
C GLN A 12 -12.38 -31.07 -38.90
N ILE A 13 -12.88 -30.40 -39.94
CA ILE A 13 -13.15 -28.95 -39.91
C ILE A 13 -14.19 -28.63 -38.84
N GLY A 14 -15.23 -29.46 -38.70
CA GLY A 14 -16.24 -29.32 -37.65
C GLY A 14 -15.66 -29.44 -36.24
N LEU A 15 -14.76 -30.40 -36.01
CA LEU A 15 -14.08 -30.58 -34.72
C LEU A 15 -13.13 -29.41 -34.41
N ILE A 16 -12.39 -28.92 -35.40
CA ILE A 16 -11.53 -27.74 -35.25
C ILE A 16 -12.37 -26.50 -34.93
N ALA A 17 -13.49 -26.29 -35.63
CA ALA A 17 -14.39 -25.16 -35.39
C ALA A 17 -15.06 -25.24 -34.02
N LEU A 18 -15.44 -26.44 -33.58
CA LEU A 18 -15.97 -26.65 -32.23
C LEU A 18 -14.93 -26.29 -31.16
N ASN A 19 -13.69 -26.75 -31.34
CA ASN A 19 -12.58 -26.40 -30.46
C ASN A 19 -12.34 -24.88 -30.44
N ALA A 20 -12.37 -24.24 -31.61
CA ALA A 20 -12.25 -22.79 -31.75
C ALA A 20 -13.30 -22.02 -30.96
N VAL A 21 -14.55 -22.47 -30.98
CA VAL A 21 -15.63 -21.83 -30.20
C VAL A 21 -15.36 -21.92 -28.70
N PHE A 22 -14.88 -23.07 -28.22
CA PHE A 22 -14.53 -23.23 -26.80
C PHE A 22 -13.34 -22.37 -26.39
N ALA A 23 -12.27 -22.38 -27.16
CA ALA A 23 -11.09 -21.55 -26.91
C ALA A 23 -11.42 -20.04 -26.96
N CYS A 24 -12.33 -19.64 -27.85
CA CYS A 24 -12.82 -18.27 -27.93
C CYS A 24 -13.67 -17.90 -26.71
N ALA A 25 -14.55 -18.81 -26.27
CA ALA A 25 -15.39 -18.63 -25.10
C ALA A 25 -14.57 -18.50 -23.80
N GLU A 26 -13.53 -19.33 -23.64
CA GLU A 26 -12.61 -19.30 -22.50
C GLU A 26 -12.09 -17.88 -22.24
N ILE A 27 -11.38 -17.32 -23.23
CA ILE A 27 -10.77 -16.00 -23.10
C ILE A 27 -11.82 -14.89 -23.05
N ALA A 28 -12.90 -14.99 -23.85
CA ALA A 28 -13.92 -13.95 -23.84
C ALA A 28 -14.59 -13.78 -22.47
N VAL A 29 -14.83 -14.88 -21.73
CA VAL A 29 -15.44 -14.81 -20.39
C VAL A 29 -14.48 -14.25 -19.35
N ILE A 30 -13.20 -14.66 -19.39
CA ILE A 30 -12.17 -14.17 -18.46
C ILE A 30 -11.98 -12.66 -18.64
N GLU A 31 -11.77 -12.22 -19.87
CA GLU A 31 -11.53 -10.81 -20.22
C GLU A 31 -12.77 -9.93 -20.05
N ALA A 32 -13.98 -10.50 -20.10
CA ALA A 32 -15.21 -9.74 -19.88
C ALA A 32 -15.51 -9.50 -18.38
N LYS A 33 -14.83 -10.17 -17.46
CA LYS A 33 -15.03 -10.00 -16.01
C LYS A 33 -14.58 -8.60 -15.57
N GLY A 34 -15.40 -7.91 -14.79
CA GLY A 34 -15.04 -6.61 -14.19
C GLY A 34 -16.20 -5.59 -14.16
N PRO A 35 -15.92 -4.34 -13.75
CA PRO A 35 -16.93 -3.33 -13.43
C PRO A 35 -17.94 -3.04 -14.56
N LYS A 36 -17.49 -3.16 -15.81
CA LYS A 36 -18.33 -2.91 -16.98
C LYS A 36 -19.37 -4.01 -17.21
N LEU A 37 -19.04 -5.27 -16.94
CA LEU A 37 -20.00 -6.37 -16.98
C LEU A 37 -21.01 -6.26 -15.84
N ASP A 38 -20.54 -5.83 -14.65
CA ASP A 38 -21.40 -5.55 -13.50
C ASP A 38 -22.43 -4.48 -13.83
N LYS A 39 -21.99 -3.35 -14.37
CA LYS A 39 -22.88 -2.28 -14.83
C LYS A 39 -23.93 -2.77 -15.81
N LEU A 40 -23.54 -3.53 -16.85
CA LEU A 40 -24.49 -4.09 -17.82
C LEU A 40 -25.50 -5.05 -17.18
N ALA A 41 -25.09 -5.82 -16.17
CA ALA A 41 -25.97 -6.70 -15.43
C ALA A 41 -26.97 -5.91 -14.58
N ASP A 42 -26.51 -4.83 -13.93
CA ASP A 42 -27.34 -3.95 -13.10
C ASP A 42 -28.33 -3.14 -13.93
N ASP A 43 -27.93 -2.69 -15.13
CA ASP A 43 -28.76 -2.05 -16.16
C ASP A 43 -29.84 -3.00 -16.76
N GLY A 44 -29.94 -4.24 -16.26
CA GLY A 44 -31.02 -5.17 -16.58
C GLY A 44 -30.75 -6.12 -17.76
N ASN A 45 -29.54 -6.15 -18.31
CA ASN A 45 -29.21 -7.05 -19.41
C ASN A 45 -29.21 -8.53 -18.96
N LYS A 46 -30.20 -9.30 -19.43
CA LYS A 46 -30.37 -10.73 -19.07
C LYS A 46 -29.19 -11.62 -19.48
N ARG A 47 -28.43 -11.25 -20.51
CA ARG A 47 -27.22 -11.99 -20.94
C ARG A 47 -26.04 -11.65 -20.03
N ALA A 48 -25.86 -10.38 -19.69
CA ALA A 48 -24.85 -9.94 -18.73
C ALA A 48 -25.04 -10.60 -17.35
N LYS A 49 -26.28 -10.65 -16.83
CA LYS A 49 -26.57 -11.37 -15.57
C LYS A 49 -26.20 -12.86 -15.60
N LYS A 50 -26.39 -13.52 -16.74
CA LYS A 50 -26.03 -14.95 -16.91
C LYS A 50 -24.52 -15.13 -17.07
N LEU A 51 -23.87 -14.22 -17.79
CA LEU A 51 -22.43 -14.22 -17.96
C LEU A 51 -21.70 -13.94 -16.64
N LYS A 52 -22.17 -12.97 -15.86
CA LYS A 52 -21.69 -12.67 -14.51
C LYS A 52 -21.66 -13.91 -13.62
N ARG A 53 -22.78 -14.65 -13.55
CA ARG A 53 -22.83 -15.94 -12.81
C ARG A 53 -21.82 -16.99 -13.27
N LEU A 54 -21.42 -16.97 -14.55
CA LEU A 54 -20.40 -17.88 -15.08
C LEU A 54 -18.99 -17.38 -14.71
N SER A 55 -18.74 -16.07 -14.75
CA SER A 55 -17.46 -15.46 -14.37
C SER A 55 -17.21 -15.41 -12.86
N ASP A 56 -18.26 -15.44 -12.04
CA ASP A 56 -18.17 -15.45 -10.56
C ASP A 56 -17.64 -16.79 -10.02
N ASN A 57 -17.72 -17.87 -10.82
CA ASN A 57 -17.15 -19.18 -10.49
C ASN A 57 -16.15 -19.62 -11.57
N PRO A 58 -15.00 -18.93 -11.69
CA PRO A 58 -14.07 -19.14 -12.79
C PRO A 58 -13.51 -20.57 -12.79
N ALA A 59 -13.22 -21.15 -11.62
CA ALA A 59 -12.69 -22.52 -11.51
C ALA A 59 -13.59 -23.56 -12.19
N LYS A 60 -14.90 -23.53 -11.92
CA LYS A 60 -15.86 -24.48 -12.50
C LYS A 60 -16.06 -24.24 -14.00
N PHE A 61 -16.10 -22.98 -14.42
CA PHE A 61 -16.20 -22.60 -15.83
C PHE A 61 -14.97 -23.07 -16.62
N LEU A 62 -13.76 -22.76 -16.12
CA LEU A 62 -12.49 -23.15 -16.73
C LEU A 62 -12.38 -24.66 -16.84
N ALA A 63 -12.66 -25.40 -15.76
CA ALA A 63 -12.63 -26.85 -15.78
C ALA A 63 -13.58 -27.43 -16.85
N THR A 64 -14.79 -26.88 -16.97
CA THR A 64 -15.77 -27.32 -17.99
C THR A 64 -15.26 -27.10 -19.41
N ILE A 65 -14.80 -25.89 -19.71
CA ILE A 65 -14.35 -25.52 -21.06
C ILE A 65 -13.08 -26.29 -21.42
N GLN A 66 -12.15 -26.44 -20.48
CA GLN A 66 -10.91 -27.18 -20.70
C GLN A 66 -11.18 -28.65 -21.01
N VAL A 67 -12.11 -29.29 -20.30
CA VAL A 67 -12.57 -30.65 -20.63
C VAL A 67 -13.15 -30.74 -22.04
N ALA A 68 -13.96 -29.76 -22.44
CA ALA A 68 -14.54 -29.73 -23.78
C ALA A 68 -13.49 -29.54 -24.89
N ILE A 69 -12.51 -28.64 -24.66
CA ILE A 69 -11.35 -28.41 -25.55
C ILE A 69 -10.52 -29.69 -25.67
N THR A 70 -10.14 -30.30 -24.55
CA THR A 70 -9.33 -31.52 -24.52
C THR A 70 -10.04 -32.67 -25.22
N LEU A 71 -11.33 -32.88 -24.95
CA LEU A 71 -12.09 -33.95 -25.59
C LEU A 71 -12.25 -33.72 -27.10
N ALA A 72 -12.55 -32.48 -27.52
CA ALA A 72 -12.64 -32.13 -28.94
C ALA A 72 -11.29 -32.33 -29.65
N GLY A 73 -10.18 -31.93 -29.01
CA GLY A 73 -8.82 -32.13 -29.49
C GLY A 73 -8.45 -33.60 -29.63
N PHE A 74 -8.74 -34.43 -28.62
CA PHE A 74 -8.47 -35.87 -28.66
C PHE A 74 -9.32 -36.60 -29.70
N LEU A 75 -10.61 -36.28 -29.81
CA LEU A 75 -11.46 -36.83 -30.87
C LEU A 75 -10.96 -36.40 -32.26
N GLY A 76 -10.57 -35.14 -32.42
CA GLY A 76 -9.99 -34.63 -33.66
C GLY A 76 -8.65 -35.29 -34.02
N SER A 77 -7.79 -35.56 -33.03
CA SER A 77 -6.51 -36.23 -33.23
C SER A 77 -6.67 -37.72 -33.53
N ALA A 78 -7.56 -38.42 -32.82
CA ALA A 78 -7.85 -39.83 -33.06
C ALA A 78 -8.49 -40.04 -34.44
N PHE A 79 -9.48 -39.23 -34.78
CA PHE A 79 -10.14 -39.26 -36.09
C PHE A 79 -9.15 -38.93 -37.21
N ALA A 80 -8.25 -37.97 -36.98
CA ALA A 80 -7.19 -37.63 -37.90
C ALA A 80 -6.22 -38.79 -38.18
N ALA A 81 -5.74 -39.43 -37.10
CA ALA A 81 -4.80 -40.54 -37.17
C ALA A 81 -5.38 -41.75 -37.92
N GLU A 82 -6.65 -42.09 -37.69
CA GLU A 82 -7.31 -43.23 -38.35
C GLU A 82 -7.78 -42.89 -39.78
N GLY A 83 -8.30 -41.68 -39.99
CA GLY A 83 -8.93 -41.28 -41.26
C GLY A 83 -7.94 -40.96 -42.38
N PHE A 84 -6.82 -40.30 -42.08
CA PHE A 84 -5.90 -39.80 -43.11
C PHE A 84 -4.64 -40.65 -43.29
N SER A 85 -4.26 -41.49 -42.32
CA SER A 85 -2.99 -42.26 -42.38
C SER A 85 -2.95 -43.25 -43.53
N GLY A 86 -4.07 -43.92 -43.80
CA GLY A 86 -4.20 -44.87 -44.92
C GLY A 86 -3.88 -44.24 -46.28
N MET A 87 -4.14 -42.94 -46.47
CA MET A 87 -3.89 -42.26 -47.75
C MET A 87 -2.40 -42.10 -48.04
N ILE A 88 -1.61 -41.77 -47.02
CA ILE A 88 -0.15 -41.68 -47.17
C ILE A 88 0.45 -43.07 -47.37
N VAL A 89 -0.07 -44.08 -46.64
CA VAL A 89 0.35 -45.47 -46.79
C VAL A 89 0.09 -45.94 -48.22
N ASP A 90 -1.14 -45.84 -48.71
CA ASP A 90 -1.50 -46.34 -50.05
C ASP A 90 -0.84 -45.53 -51.19
N ALA A 91 -0.51 -44.25 -50.96
CA ALA A 91 0.21 -43.44 -51.93
C ALA A 91 1.70 -43.81 -52.07
N LEU A 92 2.32 -44.32 -51.00
CA LEU A 92 3.74 -44.64 -50.89
C LEU A 92 4.04 -46.15 -50.92
N ASP A 93 3.03 -47.00 -50.70
CA ASP A 93 3.18 -48.45 -50.74
C ASP A 93 3.70 -48.90 -52.10
N GLY A 94 4.74 -49.74 -52.09
CA GLY A 94 5.45 -50.18 -53.30
C GLY A 94 6.37 -49.14 -53.97
N LYS A 95 6.42 -47.89 -53.52
CA LYS A 95 7.34 -46.84 -54.03
C LYS A 95 8.56 -46.61 -53.14
N VAL A 96 8.52 -47.10 -51.90
CA VAL A 96 9.56 -46.92 -50.89
C VAL A 96 9.94 -48.28 -50.32
N ALA A 97 11.21 -48.48 -49.96
CA ALA A 97 11.74 -49.74 -49.41
C ALA A 97 11.30 -50.03 -47.95
N LEU A 98 10.23 -49.40 -47.49
CA LEU A 98 9.71 -49.55 -46.12
C LEU A 98 8.59 -50.59 -46.09
N SER A 99 8.49 -51.32 -44.98
CA SER A 99 7.35 -52.21 -44.75
C SER A 99 6.07 -51.41 -44.57
N ARG A 100 4.92 -51.97 -44.98
CA ARG A 100 3.62 -51.32 -44.83
C ARG A 100 3.30 -50.92 -43.38
N ALA A 101 3.77 -51.71 -42.41
CA ALA A 101 3.66 -51.39 -40.99
C ALA A 101 4.48 -50.16 -40.59
N ALA A 102 5.73 -50.05 -41.06
CA ALA A 102 6.57 -48.88 -40.81
C ALA A 102 6.02 -47.62 -41.49
N LEU A 103 5.50 -47.75 -42.72
CA LEU A 103 4.82 -46.67 -43.43
C LEU A 103 3.57 -46.19 -42.69
N ASN A 104 2.78 -47.11 -42.12
CA ASN A 104 1.60 -46.74 -41.34
C ASN A 104 1.96 -45.94 -40.08
N THR A 105 2.90 -46.44 -39.27
CA THR A 105 3.37 -45.72 -38.07
C THR A 105 3.90 -44.33 -38.42
N LEU A 106 4.73 -44.21 -39.47
CA LEU A 106 5.28 -42.92 -39.90
C LEU A 106 4.18 -41.98 -40.41
N SER A 107 3.22 -42.50 -41.16
CA SER A 107 2.08 -41.73 -41.69
C SER A 107 1.22 -41.17 -40.56
N VAL A 108 0.90 -42.00 -39.57
CA VAL A 108 0.16 -41.58 -38.37
C VAL A 108 0.91 -40.47 -37.64
N ILE A 109 2.22 -40.61 -37.40
CA ILE A 109 3.03 -39.59 -36.72
C ILE A 109 3.01 -38.27 -37.50
N VAL A 110 3.30 -38.30 -38.81
CA VAL A 110 3.38 -37.11 -39.65
C VAL A 110 2.03 -36.39 -39.72
N ILE A 111 0.94 -37.13 -39.96
CA ILE A 111 -0.41 -36.56 -39.99
C ILE A 111 -0.79 -35.98 -38.64
N THR A 112 -0.47 -36.68 -37.55
CA THR A 112 -0.74 -36.19 -36.20
C THR A 112 -0.02 -34.87 -35.95
N ILE A 113 1.27 -34.74 -36.33
CA ILE A 113 2.02 -33.48 -36.18
C ILE A 113 1.38 -32.36 -37.02
N VAL A 114 1.13 -32.61 -38.30
CA VAL A 114 0.56 -31.61 -39.22
C VAL A 114 -0.82 -31.16 -38.75
N LEU A 115 -1.71 -32.10 -38.42
CA LEU A 115 -3.06 -31.77 -37.97
C LEU A 115 -3.09 -31.21 -36.55
N SER A 116 -2.14 -31.58 -35.68
CA SER A 116 -1.98 -30.91 -34.38
C SER A 116 -1.60 -29.45 -34.56
N PHE A 117 -0.67 -29.13 -35.48
CA PHE A 117 -0.35 -27.72 -35.79
C PHE A 117 -1.56 -26.96 -36.33
N VAL A 118 -2.29 -27.52 -37.29
CA VAL A 118 -3.51 -26.91 -37.85
C VAL A 118 -4.56 -26.70 -36.76
N THR A 119 -4.79 -27.71 -35.91
CA THR A 119 -5.78 -27.64 -34.82
C THR A 119 -5.36 -26.66 -33.74
N LEU A 120 -4.07 -26.56 -33.40
CA LEU A 120 -3.57 -25.59 -32.45
C LEU A 120 -3.73 -24.16 -32.98
N VAL A 121 -3.35 -23.92 -34.24
CA VAL A 121 -3.43 -22.57 -34.84
C VAL A 121 -4.89 -22.13 -35.00
N PHE A 122 -5.72 -22.92 -35.69
CA PHE A 122 -7.07 -22.52 -36.06
C PHE A 122 -8.12 -22.86 -34.99
N GLY A 123 -7.88 -23.90 -34.20
CA GLY A 123 -8.77 -24.36 -33.14
C GLY A 123 -8.49 -23.70 -31.79
N GLU A 124 -7.33 -23.07 -31.59
CA GLU A 124 -7.01 -22.47 -30.28
C GLU A 124 -6.40 -21.06 -30.39
N LEU A 125 -5.22 -20.92 -30.99
CA LEU A 125 -4.44 -19.67 -30.93
C LEU A 125 -5.14 -18.49 -31.63
N VAL A 126 -5.62 -18.69 -32.85
CA VAL A 126 -6.32 -17.63 -33.61
C VAL A 126 -7.63 -17.23 -32.92
N PRO A 127 -8.53 -18.17 -32.53
CA PRO A 127 -9.74 -17.84 -31.79
C PRO A 127 -9.49 -17.08 -30.47
N LYS A 128 -8.47 -17.48 -29.70
CA LYS A 128 -8.07 -16.78 -28.47
C LYS A 128 -7.64 -15.34 -28.75
N ARG A 129 -6.85 -15.11 -29.80
CA ARG A 129 -6.46 -13.75 -30.23
C ARG A 129 -7.64 -12.90 -30.68
N ILE A 130 -8.62 -13.49 -31.33
CA ILE A 130 -9.86 -12.78 -31.72
C ILE A 130 -10.68 -12.42 -30.48
N ALA A 131 -10.80 -13.34 -29.51
CA ALA A 131 -11.53 -13.14 -28.27
C ALA A 131 -10.98 -11.96 -27.46
N MET A 132 -9.65 -11.86 -27.29
CA MET A 132 -9.01 -10.76 -26.56
C MET A 132 -9.40 -9.38 -27.08
N ARG A 133 -9.60 -9.22 -28.41
CA ARG A 133 -9.95 -7.92 -28.99
C ARG A 133 -11.42 -7.54 -28.87
N LYS A 134 -12.32 -8.51 -28.65
CA LYS A 134 -13.78 -8.31 -28.65
C LYS A 134 -14.48 -9.14 -27.56
N ALA A 135 -13.85 -9.23 -26.39
CA ALA A 135 -14.25 -10.14 -25.31
C ALA A 135 -15.72 -9.99 -24.94
N GLU A 136 -16.18 -8.77 -24.64
CA GLU A 136 -17.56 -8.50 -24.20
C GLU A 136 -18.62 -8.98 -25.21
N SER A 137 -18.48 -8.58 -26.48
CA SER A 137 -19.46 -8.92 -27.52
C SER A 137 -19.51 -10.43 -27.77
N VAL A 138 -18.35 -11.08 -27.76
CA VAL A 138 -18.22 -12.52 -27.96
C VAL A 138 -18.78 -13.27 -26.76
N ALA A 139 -18.42 -12.90 -25.53
CA ALA A 139 -18.88 -13.52 -24.30
C ALA A 139 -20.41 -13.44 -24.16
N LEU A 140 -21.00 -12.26 -24.42
CA LEU A 140 -22.46 -12.07 -24.38
C LEU A 140 -23.19 -12.91 -25.44
N LYS A 141 -22.62 -13.09 -26.64
CA LYS A 141 -23.20 -13.94 -27.68
C LYS A 141 -23.10 -15.43 -27.32
N LEU A 142 -21.97 -15.85 -26.77
CA LEU A 142 -21.68 -17.25 -26.44
C LEU A 142 -22.24 -17.70 -25.09
N THR A 143 -22.73 -16.77 -24.24
CA THR A 143 -23.26 -17.07 -22.89
C THR A 143 -24.26 -18.24 -22.89
N GLY A 144 -25.15 -18.31 -23.88
CA GLY A 144 -26.14 -19.39 -24.00
C GLY A 144 -25.49 -20.75 -24.29
N THR A 145 -24.58 -20.78 -25.26
CA THR A 145 -23.82 -21.97 -25.67
C THR A 145 -22.98 -22.50 -24.51
N ILE A 146 -22.25 -21.62 -23.81
CA ILE A 146 -21.42 -21.98 -22.66
C ILE A 146 -22.26 -22.65 -21.57
N ARG A 147 -23.43 -22.10 -21.25
CA ARG A 147 -24.32 -22.67 -20.24
C ARG A 147 -24.79 -24.07 -20.63
N PHE A 148 -25.15 -24.28 -21.89
CA PHE A 148 -25.58 -25.58 -22.38
C PHE A 148 -24.47 -26.63 -22.23
N ILE A 149 -23.26 -26.30 -22.67
CA ILE A 149 -22.07 -27.15 -22.51
C ILE A 149 -21.76 -27.42 -21.03
N SER A 150 -21.88 -26.41 -20.17
CA SER A 150 -21.67 -26.56 -18.73
C SER A 150 -22.63 -27.54 -18.07
N VAL A 151 -23.86 -27.65 -18.57
CA VAL A 151 -24.82 -28.64 -18.08
C VAL A 151 -24.48 -30.04 -18.61
N ILE A 152 -24.10 -30.16 -19.88
CA ILE A 152 -23.73 -31.46 -20.48
C ILE A 152 -22.49 -32.06 -19.82
N PHE A 153 -21.46 -31.25 -19.59
CA PHE A 153 -20.19 -31.72 -19.02
C PHE A 153 -20.15 -31.69 -17.49
N ALA A 154 -21.22 -31.22 -16.83
CA ALA A 154 -21.34 -31.23 -15.37
C ALA A 154 -20.95 -32.55 -14.68
N PRO A 155 -21.42 -33.75 -15.12
CA PRO A 155 -21.04 -35.00 -14.45
C PRO A 155 -19.55 -35.32 -14.59
N LEU A 156 -18.93 -34.99 -15.72
CA LEU A 156 -17.51 -35.21 -15.96
C LEU A 156 -16.66 -34.24 -15.14
N VAL A 157 -17.07 -32.97 -15.07
CA VAL A 157 -16.41 -31.96 -14.22
C VAL A 157 -16.54 -32.33 -12.74
N TRP A 158 -17.70 -32.83 -12.30
CA TRP A 158 -17.87 -33.30 -10.92
C TRP A 158 -16.88 -34.42 -10.57
N LEU A 159 -16.73 -35.42 -11.46
CA LEU A 159 -15.76 -36.50 -11.27
C LEU A 159 -14.33 -35.97 -11.17
N LEU A 160 -13.97 -35.02 -12.05
CA LEU A 160 -12.66 -34.38 -12.01
C LEU A 160 -12.45 -33.61 -10.71
N THR A 161 -13.39 -32.78 -10.28
CA THR A 161 -13.31 -32.05 -9.01
C THR A 161 -13.14 -33.00 -7.82
N VAL A 162 -13.89 -34.10 -7.76
CA VAL A 162 -13.75 -35.11 -6.70
C VAL A 162 -12.35 -35.74 -6.74
N SER A 163 -11.85 -36.07 -7.94
CA SER A 163 -10.50 -36.64 -8.09
C SER A 163 -9.40 -35.65 -7.67
N THR A 164 -9.49 -34.39 -8.09
CA THR A 164 -8.53 -33.33 -7.75
C THR A 164 -8.52 -33.07 -6.25
N ASN A 165 -9.69 -32.95 -5.63
CA ASN A 165 -9.80 -32.75 -4.18
C ASN A 165 -9.28 -33.97 -3.40
N GLY A 166 -9.43 -35.18 -3.94
CA GLY A 166 -8.82 -36.38 -3.39
C GLY A 166 -7.29 -36.31 -3.37
N VAL A 167 -6.67 -35.87 -4.46
CA VAL A 167 -5.21 -35.68 -4.55
C VAL A 167 -4.75 -34.55 -3.64
N LEU A 168 -5.44 -33.41 -3.61
CA LEU A 168 -5.09 -32.28 -2.73
C LEU A 168 -5.11 -32.68 -1.25
N ARG A 169 -6.11 -33.46 -0.82
CA ARG A 169 -6.16 -34.01 0.55
C ARG A 169 -5.00 -34.97 0.82
N LEU A 170 -4.58 -35.78 -0.16
CA LEU A 170 -3.41 -36.65 -0.01
C LEU A 170 -2.13 -35.84 0.20
N LEU A 171 -2.02 -34.69 -0.46
CA LEU A 171 -0.93 -33.73 -0.31
C LEU A 171 -1.07 -32.81 0.92
N ARG A 172 -2.13 -33.00 1.74
CA ARG A 172 -2.47 -32.16 2.91
C ARG A 172 -2.77 -30.69 2.57
N ILE A 173 -3.22 -30.41 1.35
CA ILE A 173 -3.68 -29.08 0.93
C ILE A 173 -5.20 -29.00 1.10
N ASN A 174 -5.72 -27.93 1.69
CA ASN A 174 -7.16 -27.72 1.86
C ASN A 174 -7.78 -27.17 0.57
N PRO A 175 -8.65 -27.93 -0.14
CA PRO A 175 -9.26 -27.47 -1.40
C PRO A 175 -10.39 -26.44 -1.22
N HIS A 176 -10.70 -26.06 0.02
CA HIS A 176 -11.78 -25.14 0.37
C HIS A 176 -11.27 -23.93 1.17
N GLU A 177 -9.99 -23.65 1.10
CA GLU A 177 -9.42 -22.40 1.61
C GLU A 177 -9.93 -21.27 0.71
N GLU A 178 -10.69 -20.33 1.28
CA GLU A 178 -11.10 -19.12 0.56
C GLU A 178 -9.85 -18.26 0.35
N ASP A 179 -9.72 -17.63 -0.83
CA ASP A 179 -8.66 -16.64 -1.07
C ASP A 179 -8.70 -15.62 0.08
N GLU A 180 -7.55 -15.41 0.70
CA GLU A 180 -7.37 -14.65 1.93
C GLU A 180 -8.08 -13.29 1.84
N LYS A 181 -8.87 -12.95 2.86
CA LYS A 181 -9.49 -11.62 2.93
C LYS A 181 -8.35 -10.62 3.00
N MET A 182 -8.31 -9.72 2.01
CA MET A 182 -7.33 -8.65 1.92
C MET A 182 -7.19 -7.97 3.28
N SER A 183 -5.97 -8.01 3.81
CA SER A 183 -5.58 -7.39 5.07
C SER A 183 -5.30 -5.90 4.87
N GLU A 184 -5.14 -5.18 5.97
CA GLU A 184 -4.64 -3.81 5.96
C GLU A 184 -3.26 -3.72 5.33
N ASP A 185 -2.36 -4.65 5.67
CA ASP A 185 -1.01 -4.73 5.12
C ASP A 185 -1.03 -4.91 3.59
N ASP A 186 -1.98 -5.67 3.05
CA ASP A 186 -2.16 -5.80 1.60
C ASP A 186 -2.52 -4.45 0.95
N ILE A 187 -3.33 -3.62 1.61
CA ILE A 187 -3.70 -2.28 1.11
C ILE A 187 -2.49 -1.35 1.16
N ARG A 188 -1.73 -1.37 2.27
CA ARG A 188 -0.49 -0.60 2.41
C ARG A 188 0.51 -0.96 1.31
N MET A 189 0.76 -2.26 1.09
CA MET A 189 1.64 -2.73 0.01
C MET A 189 1.18 -2.28 -1.38
N LEU A 190 -0.13 -2.22 -1.62
CA LEU A 190 -0.67 -1.73 -2.89
C LEU A 190 -0.48 -0.23 -3.06
N ALA A 191 -0.61 0.54 -1.97
CA ALA A 191 -0.36 1.98 -1.96
C ALA A 191 1.13 2.27 -2.27
N ASP A 192 2.05 1.57 -1.59
CA ASP A 192 3.50 1.70 -1.80
C ASP A 192 3.89 1.31 -3.23
N ALA A 193 3.35 0.19 -3.75
CA ALA A 193 3.58 -0.22 -5.13
C ALA A 193 2.97 0.75 -6.16
N GLY A 194 1.93 1.50 -5.77
CA GLY A 194 1.34 2.59 -6.55
C GLY A 194 2.24 3.82 -6.58
N SER A 195 2.84 4.16 -5.44
CA SER A 195 3.82 5.25 -5.28
C SER A 195 5.09 5.01 -6.10
N GLU A 196 5.69 3.82 -5.99
CA GLU A 196 6.91 3.45 -6.74
C GLU A 196 6.70 3.50 -8.26
N LYS A 197 5.48 3.26 -8.73
CA LYS A 197 5.11 3.32 -10.14
C LYS A 197 4.65 4.71 -10.60
N GLY A 198 4.65 5.71 -9.71
CA GLY A 198 4.21 7.08 -9.95
C GLY A 198 2.72 7.20 -10.27
N VAL A 199 1.90 6.24 -9.83
CA VAL A 199 0.43 6.28 -9.95
C VAL A 199 -0.18 7.06 -8.79
N ILE A 200 0.45 6.98 -7.63
CA ILE A 200 0.13 7.71 -6.41
C ILE A 200 1.35 8.58 -6.12
N ASP A 201 1.15 9.84 -5.74
CA ASP A 201 2.24 10.70 -5.26
C ASP A 201 2.66 10.33 -3.83
N GLU A 202 3.89 10.70 -3.46
CA GLU A 202 4.46 10.35 -2.15
C GLU A 202 3.64 10.92 -0.99
N GLU A 203 3.19 12.19 -1.10
CA GLU A 203 2.33 12.87 -0.11
C GLU A 203 1.00 12.12 0.09
N THR A 204 0.36 11.69 -1.00
CA THR A 204 -0.87 10.87 -0.91
C THR A 204 -0.60 9.50 -0.30
N ASN A 205 0.55 8.88 -0.58
CA ASN A 205 0.92 7.61 0.04
C ASN A 205 1.08 7.77 1.55
N GLU A 206 1.74 8.85 1.99
CA GLU A 206 1.90 9.20 3.39
C GLU A 206 0.56 9.40 4.09
N ILE A 207 -0.37 10.16 3.49
CA ILE A 207 -1.73 10.31 4.05
C ILE A 207 -2.42 8.95 4.19
N ILE A 208 -2.25 8.02 3.24
CA ILE A 208 -2.83 6.67 3.34
C ILE A 208 -2.25 5.92 4.54
N GLN A 209 -0.93 5.99 4.76
CA GLN A 209 -0.28 5.35 5.91
C GLN A 209 -0.76 5.97 7.23
N ASN A 210 -0.77 7.30 7.30
CA ASN A 210 -1.21 8.08 8.46
C ASN A 210 -2.66 7.77 8.85
N VAL A 211 -3.56 7.55 7.89
CA VAL A 211 -4.95 7.15 8.18
C VAL A 211 -5.01 5.84 8.95
N PHE A 212 -4.13 4.88 8.65
CA PHE A 212 -4.10 3.63 9.39
C PHE A 212 -3.45 3.79 10.76
N GLU A 213 -2.35 4.53 10.86
CA GLU A 213 -1.72 4.86 12.16
C GLU A 213 -2.66 5.63 13.07
N PHE A 214 -3.50 6.50 12.51
CA PHE A 214 -4.51 7.27 13.22
C PHE A 214 -5.60 6.40 13.87
N ASP A 215 -5.79 5.14 13.46
CA ASP A 215 -6.68 4.18 14.15
C ASP A 215 -5.97 3.52 15.35
N ASP A 216 -4.65 3.46 15.31
CA ASP A 216 -3.80 2.74 16.27
C ASP A 216 -3.19 3.61 17.37
N ILE A 217 -3.03 4.91 17.15
CA ILE A 217 -2.50 5.82 18.17
C ILE A 217 -3.54 6.23 19.22
N THR A 218 -3.05 6.65 20.37
CA THR A 218 -3.89 7.13 21.48
C THR A 218 -3.85 8.65 21.61
N VAL A 219 -4.88 9.23 22.20
CA VAL A 219 -4.97 10.68 22.45
C VAL A 219 -3.79 11.17 23.29
N GLY A 220 -3.29 10.36 24.23
CA GLY A 220 -2.14 10.72 25.07
C GLY A 220 -0.81 10.82 24.31
N GLU A 221 -0.68 10.16 23.16
CA GLU A 221 0.53 10.23 22.33
C GLU A 221 0.62 11.54 21.53
N ILE A 222 -0.53 12.19 21.28
CA ILE A 222 -0.60 13.41 20.47
C ILE A 222 -0.97 14.66 21.27
N ALA A 223 -1.30 14.50 22.55
CA ALA A 223 -1.73 15.61 23.41
C ALA A 223 -0.55 16.52 23.77
N THR A 224 -0.76 17.84 23.73
CA THR A 224 0.16 18.82 24.29
C THR A 224 0.23 18.60 25.80
N HIS A 225 1.41 18.23 26.30
CA HIS A 225 1.59 17.87 27.69
C HIS A 225 1.35 19.06 28.63
N ARG A 226 0.82 18.80 29.84
CA ARG A 226 0.44 19.85 30.81
C ARG A 226 1.54 20.87 31.14
N THR A 227 2.81 20.49 31.02
CA THR A 227 3.95 21.36 31.30
C THR A 227 4.17 22.44 30.25
N GLU A 228 3.60 22.26 29.06
CA GLU A 228 3.69 23.17 27.92
C GLU A 228 2.46 24.06 27.79
N LEU A 229 1.41 23.81 28.59
CA LEU A 229 0.18 24.56 28.54
C LEU A 229 0.35 25.97 29.13
N LYS A 230 -0.11 26.96 28.36
CA LYS A 230 -0.34 28.31 28.87
C LYS A 230 -1.72 28.41 29.52
N VAL A 231 -1.75 28.59 30.83
CA VAL A 231 -3.00 28.63 31.62
C VAL A 231 -3.25 30.02 32.23
N LEU A 232 -4.51 30.27 32.60
CA LEU A 232 -4.97 31.47 33.28
C LEU A 232 -5.53 31.10 34.65
N TYR A 233 -5.09 31.74 35.74
CA TYR A 233 -5.62 31.46 37.07
C TYR A 233 -6.74 32.42 37.45
N LEU A 234 -7.72 31.95 38.23
CA LEU A 234 -8.82 32.78 38.72
C LEU A 234 -8.34 33.89 39.67
N GLU A 235 -7.20 33.69 40.35
CA GLU A 235 -6.58 34.70 41.21
C GLU A 235 -5.84 35.80 40.45
N ASP A 236 -5.51 35.58 39.17
CA ASP A 236 -4.83 36.58 38.33
C ASP A 236 -5.73 37.80 38.09
N SER A 237 -5.10 38.97 37.95
CA SER A 237 -5.81 40.20 37.60
C SER A 237 -6.32 40.20 36.16
N ASP A 238 -7.35 41.00 35.86
CA ASP A 238 -7.87 41.13 34.49
C ASP A 238 -6.83 41.68 33.50
N GLU A 239 -5.87 42.49 33.99
CA GLU A 239 -4.74 42.98 33.19
C GLU A 239 -3.75 41.85 32.86
N GLU A 240 -3.52 40.92 33.79
CA GLU A 240 -2.68 39.75 33.54
C GLU A 240 -3.32 38.79 32.53
N TRP A 241 -4.63 38.55 32.63
CA TRP A 241 -5.37 37.80 31.62
C TRP A 241 -5.27 38.44 30.24
N PHE A 242 -5.51 39.76 30.16
CA PHE A 242 -5.39 40.49 28.91
C PHE A 242 -3.97 40.43 28.33
N ARG A 243 -2.94 40.60 29.17
CA ARG A 243 -1.55 40.52 28.73
C ARG A 243 -1.20 39.14 28.21
N THR A 244 -1.56 38.08 28.94
CA THR A 244 -1.31 36.69 28.53
C THR A 244 -1.97 36.38 27.20
N VAL A 245 -3.27 36.70 27.05
CA VAL A 245 -4.00 36.39 25.81
C VAL A 245 -3.52 37.23 24.61
N ARG A 246 -3.10 38.48 24.84
CA ARG A 246 -2.62 39.38 23.77
C ARG A 246 -1.21 39.04 23.30
N ASP A 247 -0.33 38.65 24.22
CA ASP A 247 1.10 38.46 23.94
C ASP A 247 1.44 37.04 23.48
N ASP A 248 0.42 36.16 23.40
CA ASP A 248 0.54 34.74 23.06
C ASP A 248 -0.30 34.42 21.81
N VAL A 249 -0.05 33.27 21.17
CA VAL A 249 -0.57 32.89 19.84
C VAL A 249 -1.71 31.86 19.91
N HIS A 250 -2.08 31.40 21.10
CA HIS A 250 -3.06 30.33 21.26
C HIS A 250 -4.51 30.83 21.14
N THR A 251 -5.36 29.99 20.53
CA THR A 251 -6.81 30.26 20.41
C THR A 251 -7.57 29.97 21.69
N TYR A 252 -7.08 29.02 22.50
CA TYR A 252 -7.75 28.58 23.72
C TYR A 252 -6.79 28.56 24.90
N TYR A 253 -7.27 29.02 26.06
CA TYR A 253 -6.51 29.04 27.31
C TYR A 253 -7.31 28.31 28.41
N PRO A 254 -6.75 27.28 29.06
CA PRO A 254 -7.37 26.70 30.25
C PRO A 254 -7.46 27.76 31.36
N VAL A 255 -8.65 27.89 31.93
CA VAL A 255 -8.91 28.69 33.12
C VAL A 255 -8.90 27.77 34.32
N CYS A 256 -7.95 27.98 35.21
CA CYS A 256 -7.70 27.17 36.40
C CYS A 256 -8.11 27.91 37.67
N ASP A 257 -8.55 27.18 38.69
CA ASP A 257 -8.81 27.75 40.01
C ASP A 257 -7.51 27.84 40.83
N GLU A 258 -7.12 26.76 41.51
CA GLU A 258 -5.93 26.70 42.38
C GLU A 258 -4.69 26.12 41.68
N ASP A 259 -4.89 25.13 40.79
CA ASP A 259 -3.82 24.43 40.09
C ASP A 259 -4.27 23.98 38.70
N ILE A 260 -3.32 23.45 37.91
CA ILE A 260 -3.56 22.97 36.54
C ILE A 260 -4.47 21.74 36.46
N ASP A 261 -4.67 21.04 37.59
CA ASP A 261 -5.54 19.87 37.67
C ASP A 261 -7.01 20.27 37.91
N HIS A 262 -7.27 21.53 38.28
CA HIS A 262 -8.61 22.09 38.48
C HIS A 262 -8.99 23.13 37.42
N ILE A 263 -9.26 22.65 36.20
CA ILE A 263 -9.73 23.50 35.09
C ILE A 263 -11.23 23.75 35.22
N VAL A 264 -11.63 25.01 35.35
CA VAL A 264 -13.05 25.43 35.44
C VAL A 264 -13.67 25.75 34.09
N GLY A 265 -12.84 25.97 33.06
CA GLY A 265 -13.29 26.29 31.71
C GLY A 265 -12.15 26.55 30.73
N MET A 266 -12.51 26.75 29.47
CA MET A 266 -11.59 27.10 28.39
C MET A 266 -11.95 28.48 27.86
N LEU A 267 -11.05 29.45 27.95
CA LEU A 267 -11.24 30.77 27.37
C LEU A 267 -10.93 30.74 25.87
N ASP A 268 -11.89 31.17 25.06
CA ASP A 268 -11.75 31.41 23.62
C ASP A 268 -11.22 32.85 23.38
N GLU A 269 -10.03 32.95 22.80
CA GLU A 269 -9.33 34.21 22.54
C GLU A 269 -10.12 35.13 21.61
N GLU A 270 -10.71 34.58 20.54
CA GLU A 270 -11.41 35.37 19.52
C GLU A 270 -12.64 36.02 20.14
N VAL A 271 -13.37 35.28 20.97
CA VAL A 271 -14.50 35.81 21.71
C VAL A 271 -14.04 36.82 22.76
N TYR A 272 -13.00 36.51 23.54
CA TYR A 272 -12.47 37.36 24.59
C TYR A 272 -12.00 38.73 24.08
N LEU A 273 -11.22 38.76 23.00
CA LEU A 273 -10.72 40.02 22.45
C LEU A 273 -11.82 40.90 21.86
N ARG A 274 -12.93 40.31 21.42
CA ARG A 274 -14.11 41.02 20.88
C ARG A 274 -15.06 41.58 21.93
N LEU A 275 -14.87 41.27 23.22
CA LEU A 275 -15.72 41.81 24.29
C LEU A 275 -15.45 43.30 24.54
N ASP A 276 -16.52 44.10 24.56
CA ASP A 276 -16.47 45.51 24.99
C ASP A 276 -16.27 45.65 26.51
N ASP A 277 -16.92 44.79 27.28
CA ASP A 277 -16.79 44.67 28.74
C ASP A 277 -15.99 43.41 29.08
N ARG A 278 -14.76 43.60 29.57
CA ARG A 278 -13.86 42.50 29.96
C ARG A 278 -13.85 42.23 31.46
N SER A 279 -14.89 42.66 32.19
CA SER A 279 -15.07 42.25 33.59
C SER A 279 -15.10 40.72 33.69
N ARG A 280 -14.48 40.17 34.75
CA ARG A 280 -14.40 38.73 34.97
C ARG A 280 -15.74 38.01 34.84
N GLU A 281 -16.81 38.61 35.38
CA GLU A 281 -18.17 38.06 35.29
C GLU A 281 -18.65 37.93 33.83
N ASN A 282 -18.40 38.94 33.00
CA ASN A 282 -18.80 38.91 31.59
C ASN A 282 -17.94 37.94 30.77
N VAL A 283 -16.62 37.91 31.03
CA VAL A 283 -15.67 36.99 30.37
C VAL A 283 -16.03 35.54 30.64
N MET A 284 -16.21 35.17 31.93
CA MET A 284 -16.58 33.80 32.32
C MET A 284 -17.92 33.36 31.72
N LYS A 285 -18.81 34.29 31.39
CA LYS A 285 -20.13 34.00 30.81
C LYS A 285 -20.13 33.90 29.28
N GLN A 286 -19.30 34.69 28.61
CA GLN A 286 -19.35 34.83 27.15
C GLN A 286 -18.17 34.16 26.42
N ALA A 287 -16.96 34.26 26.98
CA ALA A 287 -15.74 33.78 26.33
C ALA A 287 -15.23 32.45 26.90
N VAL A 288 -15.68 32.05 28.09
CA VAL A 288 -15.28 30.77 28.69
C VAL A 288 -16.31 29.70 28.39
N ILE A 289 -15.88 28.63 27.72
CA ILE A 289 -16.69 27.44 27.44
C ILE A 289 -16.40 26.32 28.45
N ALA A 290 -17.37 25.42 28.61
CA ALA A 290 -17.23 24.28 29.51
C ALA A 290 -16.10 23.34 29.03
N PRO A 291 -15.29 22.80 29.95
CA PRO A 291 -14.23 21.87 29.59
C PRO A 291 -14.81 20.54 29.09
N HIS A 292 -14.31 20.05 27.95
CA HIS A 292 -14.63 18.73 27.43
C HIS A 292 -13.48 17.77 27.80
N TYR A 293 -13.74 16.78 28.64
CA TYR A 293 -12.71 15.88 29.17
C TYR A 293 -12.71 14.54 28.47
N VAL A 294 -11.51 14.05 28.15
CA VAL A 294 -11.28 12.75 27.54
C VAL A 294 -10.09 12.05 28.19
N THR A 295 -10.04 10.72 28.14
CA THR A 295 -8.97 9.95 28.76
C THR A 295 -7.77 9.82 27.83
N GLN A 296 -6.53 9.81 28.35
CA GLN A 296 -5.33 9.63 27.53
C GLN A 296 -5.31 8.32 26.70
N VAL A 297 -5.98 7.26 27.17
CA VAL A 297 -6.05 5.96 26.49
C VAL A 297 -7.12 5.88 25.38
N MET A 298 -7.89 6.95 25.17
CA MET A 298 -8.88 7.01 24.09
C MET A 298 -8.17 6.96 22.74
N LYS A 299 -8.77 6.31 21.74
CA LYS A 299 -8.25 6.33 20.37
C LYS A 299 -8.56 7.66 19.68
N THR A 300 -7.64 8.13 18.86
CA THR A 300 -7.75 9.39 18.11
C THR A 300 -8.91 9.39 17.13
N ASP A 301 -9.18 8.26 16.48
CA ASP A 301 -10.35 8.06 15.60
C ASP A 301 -11.70 8.24 16.33
N ALA A 302 -11.77 7.77 17.58
CA ALA A 302 -12.93 7.89 18.45
C ALA A 302 -13.11 9.33 18.91
N LEU A 303 -12.02 9.98 19.34
CA LEU A 303 -12.04 11.38 19.75
C LEU A 303 -12.48 12.29 18.59
N PHE A 304 -11.94 12.09 17.39
CA PHE A 304 -12.32 12.85 16.20
C PHE A 304 -13.81 12.76 15.90
N ARG A 305 -14.39 11.56 15.98
CA ARG A 305 -15.84 11.37 15.79
C ARG A 305 -16.67 12.04 16.87
N GLU A 306 -16.22 11.98 18.12
CA GLU A 306 -16.88 12.60 19.27
C GLU A 306 -16.88 14.12 19.16
N MET A 307 -15.71 14.72 18.98
CA MET A 307 -15.53 16.17 18.79
C MET A 307 -16.33 16.68 17.58
N LYS A 308 -16.35 15.94 16.46
CA LYS A 308 -17.16 16.27 15.28
C LYS A 308 -18.67 16.23 15.56
N ARG A 309 -19.14 15.26 16.35
CA ARG A 309 -20.56 15.15 16.74
C ARG A 309 -20.98 16.29 17.68
N GLU A 310 -20.09 16.69 18.57
CA GLU A 310 -20.35 17.69 19.60
C GLU A 310 -20.00 19.10 19.15
N HIS A 311 -19.44 19.27 17.95
CA HIS A 311 -18.92 20.53 17.44
C HIS A 311 -17.90 21.16 18.40
N SER A 312 -17.11 20.33 19.09
CA SER A 312 -16.01 20.76 19.94
C SER A 312 -14.72 20.80 19.11
N ASN A 313 -13.91 21.83 19.33
CA ASN A 313 -12.60 21.98 18.69
C ASN A 313 -11.44 21.66 19.63
N ILE A 314 -11.73 21.40 20.91
CA ILE A 314 -10.72 21.22 21.95
C ILE A 314 -11.19 20.23 23.02
N ALA A 315 -10.25 19.46 23.57
CA ALA A 315 -10.48 18.53 24.65
C ALA A 315 -9.32 18.58 25.65
N ILE A 316 -9.65 18.50 26.94
CA ILE A 316 -8.68 18.31 28.02
C ILE A 316 -8.48 16.82 28.23
N VAL A 317 -7.23 16.40 28.22
CA VAL A 317 -6.85 15.00 28.40
C VAL A 317 -6.54 14.77 29.86
N ILE A 318 -7.14 13.75 30.46
CA ILE A 318 -6.92 13.34 31.85
C ILE A 318 -6.20 11.99 31.94
N ASP A 319 -5.41 11.85 33.01
CA ASP A 319 -4.73 10.60 33.37
C ASP A 319 -5.63 9.67 34.21
N GLU A 320 -5.11 8.51 34.62
CA GLU A 320 -5.86 7.53 35.43
C GLU A 320 -6.16 7.99 36.86
N TYR A 321 -5.45 9.01 37.33
CA TYR A 321 -5.61 9.59 38.66
C TYR A 321 -6.58 10.78 38.65
N GLY A 322 -7.05 11.19 37.47
CA GLY A 322 -7.94 12.33 37.27
C GLY A 322 -7.21 13.67 37.20
N GLY A 323 -5.88 13.68 37.11
CA GLY A 323 -5.09 14.88 36.85
C GLY A 323 -5.14 15.27 35.37
N THR A 324 -4.84 16.54 35.09
CA THR A 324 -4.69 17.02 33.72
C THR A 324 -3.41 16.43 33.15
N TYR A 325 -3.54 15.58 32.14
CA TYR A 325 -2.42 15.08 31.34
C TYR A 325 -1.98 16.12 30.32
N GLY A 326 -2.96 16.76 29.66
CA GLY A 326 -2.68 17.69 28.57
C GLY A 326 -3.93 18.20 27.87
N LEU A 327 -3.74 18.64 26.64
CA LEU A 327 -4.77 19.18 25.76
C LEU A 327 -4.63 18.61 24.35
N VAL A 328 -5.74 18.43 23.66
CA VAL A 328 -5.74 18.08 22.23
C VAL A 328 -6.80 18.90 21.51
N THR A 329 -6.48 19.32 20.29
CA THR A 329 -7.39 20.09 19.42
C THR A 329 -7.83 19.26 18.21
N MET A 330 -8.89 19.72 17.55
CA MET A 330 -9.31 19.17 16.26
C MET A 330 -8.19 19.32 15.21
N ASN A 331 -7.38 20.38 15.29
CA ASN A 331 -6.30 20.60 14.36
C ASN A 331 -5.19 19.55 14.54
N ASP A 332 -4.84 19.21 15.78
CA ASP A 332 -3.85 18.17 16.07
C ASP A 332 -4.29 16.82 15.48
N LEU A 333 -5.56 16.45 15.64
CA LEU A 333 -6.13 15.24 15.05
C LEU A 333 -6.08 15.23 13.51
N ILE A 334 -6.27 16.38 12.87
CA ILE A 334 -6.20 16.51 11.41
C ILE A 334 -4.73 16.45 10.95
N GLN A 335 -3.82 17.08 11.69
CA GLN A 335 -2.38 17.09 11.41
C GLN A 335 -1.81 15.67 11.46
N GLN A 336 -2.28 14.81 12.37
CA GLN A 336 -1.87 13.41 12.39
C GLN A 336 -2.24 12.63 11.11
N ILE A 337 -3.25 13.07 10.37
CA ILE A 337 -3.65 12.43 9.11
C ILE A 337 -2.91 13.06 7.92
N ILE A 338 -2.82 14.38 7.90
CA ILE A 338 -2.27 15.13 6.76
C ILE A 338 -0.74 15.14 6.76
N GLY A 339 -0.10 14.94 7.93
CA GLY A 339 1.32 15.18 8.12
C GLY A 339 1.59 16.61 8.57
N GLU A 340 2.86 16.92 8.85
CA GLU A 340 3.26 18.30 9.14
C GLU A 340 3.04 19.18 7.92
N PHE A 341 2.42 20.35 8.13
CA PHE A 341 2.49 21.38 7.11
C PHE A 341 3.96 21.79 7.06
N ASP A 342 4.63 21.49 5.95
CA ASP A 342 5.86 22.16 5.55
C ASP A 342 5.52 23.65 5.39
N THR A 343 5.49 24.37 6.50
CA THR A 343 5.59 25.81 6.46
C THR A 343 7.03 26.08 6.05
N GLU A 344 7.25 26.12 4.73
CA GLU A 344 8.41 26.68 4.06
C GLU A 344 8.62 28.12 4.54
N GLU A 345 9.05 28.35 5.79
CA GLU A 345 9.54 29.63 6.33
C GLU A 345 9.99 29.57 7.81
N THR A 346 10.49 28.42 8.29
CA THR A 346 11.30 28.41 9.54
C THR A 346 12.77 28.23 9.17
N GLU A 347 13.63 29.08 9.74
CA GLU A 347 15.05 29.25 9.45
C GLU A 347 15.76 27.95 9.04
N ALA A 348 16.41 27.92 7.87
CA ALA A 348 17.11 26.74 7.38
C ALA A 348 18.00 26.13 8.49
N ASP A 349 17.74 24.86 8.83
CA ASP A 349 18.47 24.14 9.91
C ASP A 349 19.99 24.17 9.75
N ALA A 350 20.47 24.43 8.55
CA ALA A 350 21.87 24.63 8.22
C ALA A 350 22.03 25.86 7.31
N VAL A 351 22.73 26.88 7.80
CA VAL A 351 23.07 28.09 7.04
C VAL A 351 24.56 28.05 6.67
N PRO A 352 24.93 28.16 5.38
CA PRO A 352 26.33 28.22 4.97
C PRO A 352 27.03 29.41 5.63
N SER A 353 28.19 29.17 6.24
CA SER A 353 28.98 30.20 6.93
C SER A 353 30.47 29.89 6.75
N GLY A 354 31.19 30.71 5.97
CA GLY A 354 32.61 30.49 5.69
C GLY A 354 32.86 29.17 4.94
N ASP A 355 33.77 28.35 5.48
CA ASP A 355 34.11 27.01 4.97
C ASP A 355 33.26 25.89 5.62
N GLY A 356 32.23 26.27 6.38
CA GLY A 356 31.36 25.36 7.14
C GLY A 356 29.89 25.80 7.14
N TYR A 357 29.14 25.30 8.12
CA TYR A 357 27.71 25.57 8.28
C TYR A 357 27.39 25.93 9.73
N LEU A 358 26.48 26.87 9.95
CA LEU A 358 25.80 27.08 11.22
C LEU A 358 24.56 26.20 11.25
N ILE A 359 24.50 25.29 12.21
CA ILE A 359 23.44 24.28 12.31
C ILE A 359 22.69 24.46 13.64
N ALA A 360 21.36 24.40 13.58
CA ALA A 360 20.52 24.45 14.77
C ALA A 360 20.75 23.22 15.66
N GLY A 361 20.80 23.42 16.99
CA GLY A 361 20.97 22.31 17.93
C GLY A 361 19.81 21.30 17.91
N SER A 362 18.61 21.74 17.50
CA SER A 362 17.44 20.89 17.29
C SER A 362 17.47 20.08 16.00
N ALA A 363 18.38 20.40 15.07
CA ALA A 363 18.47 19.68 13.81
C ALA A 363 18.81 18.20 14.03
N GLU A 364 18.30 17.35 13.15
CA GLU A 364 18.65 15.93 13.12
C GLU A 364 20.15 15.76 12.89
N ARG A 365 20.77 14.88 13.68
CA ARG A 365 22.22 14.59 13.59
C ARG A 365 22.60 14.12 12.18
N GLU A 366 21.75 13.32 11.52
CA GLU A 366 21.98 12.76 10.18
C GLU A 366 22.26 13.84 9.13
N LYS A 367 21.74 15.06 9.33
CA LYS A 367 22.03 16.21 8.48
C LYS A 367 23.52 16.56 8.43
N ILE A 368 24.28 16.30 9.50
CA ILE A 368 25.75 16.46 9.53
C ILE A 368 26.42 15.36 8.70
N ASP A 369 25.95 14.12 8.81
CA ASP A 369 26.48 12.99 8.04
C ASP A 369 26.33 13.26 6.53
N GLU A 370 25.17 13.77 6.11
CA GLU A 370 24.90 14.15 4.72
C GLU A 370 25.73 15.35 4.24
N LEU A 371 25.77 16.44 5.02
CA LEU A 371 26.44 17.68 4.63
C LEU A 371 27.97 17.52 4.51
N PHE A 372 28.56 16.64 5.34
CA PHE A 372 30.01 16.51 5.44
C PHE A 372 30.55 15.16 4.98
N ASP A 373 29.70 14.22 4.56
CA ASP A 373 30.06 12.85 4.15
C ASP A 373 30.86 12.11 5.24
N VAL A 374 30.30 12.14 6.46
CA VAL A 374 30.86 11.52 7.68
C VAL A 374 29.87 10.50 8.25
N GLU A 375 30.38 9.51 9.01
CA GLU A 375 29.53 8.53 9.70
C GLU A 375 29.70 8.75 11.21
N THR A 376 28.89 9.63 11.81
CA THR A 376 29.10 10.03 13.21
C THR A 376 28.66 8.97 14.24
N GLY A 377 27.89 7.94 13.82
CA GLY A 377 27.79 6.64 14.50
C GLY A 377 27.25 6.62 15.93
N THR A 378 26.56 7.67 16.39
CA THR A 378 26.04 7.80 17.75
C THR A 378 24.53 7.59 17.84
N ASP A 379 24.04 7.23 19.03
CA ASP A 379 22.62 7.00 19.33
C ASP A 379 21.83 8.33 19.51
N SER A 380 22.52 9.47 19.41
CA SER A 380 21.93 10.80 19.59
C SER A 380 21.12 11.22 18.37
N ALA A 381 19.83 11.52 18.57
CA ALA A 381 18.90 11.94 17.50
C ALA A 381 19.20 13.35 16.96
N THR A 382 19.68 14.27 17.81
CA THR A 382 19.89 15.69 17.45
C THR A 382 21.35 16.12 17.58
N VAL A 383 21.72 17.19 16.88
CA VAL A 383 23.06 17.81 16.97
C VAL A 383 23.39 18.23 18.41
N SER A 384 22.42 18.79 19.14
CA SER A 384 22.59 19.16 20.55
C SER A 384 22.88 17.94 21.44
N GLY A 385 22.14 16.84 21.23
CA GLY A 385 22.38 15.58 21.93
C GLY A 385 23.78 15.02 21.65
N TRP A 386 24.20 15.05 20.38
CA TRP A 386 25.51 14.57 19.99
C TRP A 386 26.65 15.39 20.62
N VAL A 387 26.53 16.73 20.65
CA VAL A 387 27.53 17.60 21.29
C VAL A 387 27.62 17.34 22.80
N MET A 388 26.49 17.12 23.49
CA MET A 388 26.49 16.77 24.92
C MET A 388 27.14 15.43 25.19
N GLU A 389 26.85 14.43 24.36
CA GLU A 389 27.43 13.10 24.46
C GLU A 389 28.97 13.16 24.37
N GLN A 390 29.49 13.97 23.44
CA GLN A 390 30.93 14.13 23.27
C GLN A 390 31.60 14.96 24.37
N LEU A 391 30.90 15.95 24.94
CA LEU A 391 31.45 16.81 25.98
C LEU A 391 31.30 16.24 27.41
N GLU A 392 30.40 15.26 27.60
CA GLU A 392 30.02 14.70 28.91
C GLU A 392 29.62 15.77 29.95
N LYS A 393 29.16 16.93 29.50
CA LYS A 393 28.72 18.07 30.32
C LYS A 393 27.64 18.86 29.61
N ILE A 394 26.97 19.76 30.35
CA ILE A 394 26.13 20.81 29.75
C ILE A 394 27.06 21.75 28.96
N PRO A 395 26.87 21.91 27.63
CA PRO A 395 27.78 22.69 26.79
C PRO A 395 27.61 24.20 27.02
N GLU A 396 28.72 24.93 26.99
CA GLU A 396 28.75 26.39 27.08
C GLU A 396 29.15 27.01 25.73
N GLU A 397 28.78 28.27 25.51
CA GLU A 397 29.21 29.00 24.31
C GLU A 397 30.75 29.01 24.19
N GLY A 398 31.24 28.59 23.03
CA GLY A 398 32.66 28.49 22.73
C GLY A 398 33.28 27.11 22.99
N ASP A 399 32.53 26.14 23.52
CA ASP A 399 32.98 24.75 23.58
C ASP A 399 33.22 24.18 22.17
N GLU A 400 34.26 23.36 22.03
CA GLU A 400 34.66 22.75 20.76
C GLU A 400 34.75 21.22 20.89
N VAL A 401 34.20 20.51 19.91
CA VAL A 401 34.22 19.05 19.79
C VAL A 401 34.83 18.68 18.45
N ILE A 402 35.72 17.68 18.45
CA ILE A 402 36.27 17.11 17.23
C ILE A 402 35.89 15.64 17.21
N SER A 403 35.15 15.21 16.19
CA SER A 403 34.70 13.84 16.04
C SER A 403 34.54 13.49 14.58
N GLU A 404 34.95 12.28 14.19
CA GLU A 404 34.74 11.69 12.86
C GLU A 404 35.05 12.62 11.66
N GLY A 405 36.13 13.41 11.76
CA GLY A 405 36.61 14.27 10.67
C GLY A 405 35.92 15.64 10.56
N VAL A 406 35.03 15.98 11.48
CA VAL A 406 34.43 17.32 11.60
C VAL A 406 34.77 17.97 12.93
N LYS A 407 34.86 19.31 12.90
CA LYS A 407 35.01 20.14 14.08
C LYS A 407 33.71 20.91 14.31
N LEU A 408 33.14 20.74 15.49
CA LEU A 408 31.94 21.41 15.98
C LEU A 408 32.33 22.47 17.00
N LYS A 409 31.75 23.65 16.89
CA LYS A 409 31.93 24.74 17.84
C LYS A 409 30.59 25.30 18.26
N VAL A 410 30.30 25.26 19.56
CA VAL A 410 29.06 25.80 20.12
C VAL A 410 29.07 27.33 19.97
N THR A 411 28.16 27.88 19.16
CA THR A 411 28.03 29.33 18.96
C THR A 411 26.98 29.94 19.87
N LYS A 412 25.92 29.17 20.22
CA LYS A 412 24.91 29.56 21.21
C LYS A 412 24.45 28.37 22.05
N ALA A 413 24.30 28.56 23.35
CA ALA A 413 23.75 27.57 24.28
C ALA A 413 22.90 28.25 25.36
N ASP A 414 21.90 27.55 25.90
CA ASP A 414 21.17 27.92 27.11
C ASP A 414 21.63 27.05 28.31
N ASP A 415 21.02 27.22 29.48
CA ASP A 415 21.39 26.52 30.72
C ASP A 415 21.24 24.98 30.66
N LYS A 416 20.68 24.44 29.58
CA LYS A 416 20.33 23.02 29.43
C LYS A 416 20.80 22.42 28.11
N ARG A 417 20.93 23.21 27.05
CA ARG A 417 21.21 22.70 25.71
C ARG A 417 21.91 23.65 24.77
N VAL A 418 22.52 23.07 23.74
CA VAL A 418 23.05 23.80 22.60
C VAL A 418 21.91 24.24 21.70
N LEU A 419 21.92 25.51 21.32
CA LEU A 419 20.96 26.12 20.39
C LEU A 419 21.51 26.22 18.97
N GLU A 420 22.82 26.45 18.82
CA GLU A 420 23.46 26.65 17.52
C GLU A 420 24.93 26.17 17.56
N VAL A 421 25.36 25.50 16.50
CA VAL A 421 26.72 24.95 16.34
C VAL A 421 27.29 25.32 14.99
N TYR A 422 28.52 25.81 14.97
CA TYR A 422 29.31 25.93 13.75
C TYR A 422 30.07 24.63 13.48
N VAL A 423 29.88 24.05 12.29
CA VAL A 423 30.50 22.78 11.88
C VAL A 423 31.38 23.00 10.65
N GLU A 424 32.63 22.53 10.72
CA GLU A 424 33.58 22.57 9.59
C GLU A 424 34.26 21.21 9.40
N LYS A 425 34.60 20.87 8.15
CA LYS A 425 35.35 19.64 7.82
C LYS A 425 36.83 19.85 8.09
N LEU A 426 37.46 18.92 8.81
CA LEU A 426 38.90 18.95 9.01
C LEU A 426 39.64 18.48 7.74
N PRO A 427 40.74 19.13 7.35
CA PRO A 427 41.56 18.66 6.23
C PRO A 427 42.21 17.32 6.59
N GLN A 428 41.90 16.26 5.85
CA GLN A 428 42.62 14.97 5.92
C GLN A 428 43.87 15.02 5.02
N ASP A 429 45.03 14.61 5.55
CA ASP A 429 46.21 14.30 4.74
C ASP A 429 45.90 13.05 3.88
N GLU A 430 46.26 13.09 2.59
CA GLU A 430 45.84 12.10 1.57
C GLU A 430 46.23 10.64 1.89
N GLU A 431 47.23 10.40 2.75
CA GLU A 431 47.66 9.05 3.14
C GLU A 431 46.68 8.38 4.13
N ASP A 432 46.06 9.14 5.04
CA ASP A 432 45.14 8.58 6.05
C ASP A 432 43.76 8.23 5.44
N ALA A 433 43.35 8.99 4.42
CA ALA A 433 42.07 8.78 3.73
C ALA A 433 42.03 7.48 2.91
N GLU A 434 43.19 6.97 2.48
CA GLU A 434 43.29 5.71 1.72
C GLU A 434 43.20 4.49 2.66
N GLU A 435 43.83 4.54 3.84
CA GLU A 435 43.71 3.50 4.88
C GLU A 435 42.29 3.42 5.46
N GLU A 436 41.62 4.56 5.67
CA GLU A 436 40.24 4.59 6.16
C GLU A 436 39.23 4.02 5.15
N ARG A 437 39.45 4.26 3.85
CA ARG A 437 38.63 3.68 2.78
C ARG A 437 38.78 2.18 2.67
N GLU A 438 39.98 1.64 2.90
CA GLU A 438 40.20 0.19 2.93
C GLU A 438 39.57 -0.44 4.17
N SER A 439 39.65 0.20 5.34
CA SER A 439 39.04 -0.29 6.57
C SER A 439 37.50 -0.29 6.49
N ARG A 440 36.89 0.77 5.91
CA ARG A 440 35.43 0.84 5.68
C ARG A 440 34.92 -0.23 4.72
N LYS A 441 35.70 -0.60 3.69
CA LYS A 441 35.36 -1.71 2.79
C LYS A 441 35.37 -3.06 3.50
N GLN A 442 36.31 -3.28 4.42
CA GLN A 442 36.36 -4.51 5.22
C GLN A 442 35.18 -4.59 6.21
N ARG A 443 34.86 -3.49 6.91
CA ARG A 443 33.73 -3.43 7.84
C ARG A 443 32.37 -3.65 7.17
N LYS A 444 32.17 -3.09 5.96
CA LYS A 444 30.97 -3.35 5.14
C LYS A 444 30.87 -4.79 4.61
N ALA A 445 31.99 -5.49 4.47
CA ALA A 445 31.98 -6.91 4.10
C ALA A 445 31.57 -7.78 5.29
N GLU A 446 32.06 -7.48 6.49
CA GLU A 446 31.73 -8.23 7.72
C GLU A 446 30.26 -8.04 8.15
N LEU A 447 29.71 -6.82 8.01
CA LEU A 447 28.30 -6.54 8.31
C LEU A 447 27.30 -7.14 7.31
N LYS A 448 27.76 -7.61 6.14
CA LYS A 448 26.91 -8.31 5.15
C LYS A 448 26.93 -9.83 5.30
N GLU A 449 27.86 -10.38 6.08
CA GLU A 449 27.95 -11.82 6.37
C GLU A 449 27.38 -12.21 7.75
N SER A 450 27.06 -11.22 8.61
CA SER A 450 26.26 -11.39 9.83
C SER A 450 24.79 -11.11 9.56
#